data_AF-A0A7C7PH64-F1
#
_entry.id   AF-A0A7C7PH64-F1
#
_cell.length_a   1.000
_cell.length_b   1.000
_cell.length_c   1.000
_cell.angle_alpha   90.00
_cell.angle_beta   90.00
_cell.angle_gamma   90.00
#
_symmetry.space_group_name_H-M   'P 1'
#
loop_
_entity.id
_entity.type
_entity.pdbx_description
1 polymer ?
#
loop_
_entity_poly.entity_id
_entity_poly.type
_entity_poly.pdbx_seq_one_letter_code
_entity_poly.pdbx_strand_id
1 'polypeptide(L)'
;MNISPDWMKSVEQTYIIKFPTQHLATFGITSVEYFVVTEPIYTAMDASKKELESVVRKGKVIADQPSLITPTYALNLDGFSESAYEYMRFAAQSYGANSPGILYQYRNEGENLEIVGGIPTEVANRISKDLKDKKNDLSVVIVGIDEFSLVFKSLHFLTSLGTKSRFWKNRFFTNFHNLKLPA
;
A
#
# COMPACT_ATOMS: atom_id res chain seq x y z
N MET A 1 -33.82 -1.64 -9.38
CA MET A 1 -32.52 -0.94 -9.30
C MET A 1 -31.64 -1.74 -8.36
N ASN A 2 -30.60 -2.40 -8.87
CA ASN A 2 -29.65 -3.16 -8.07
C ASN A 2 -28.62 -2.17 -7.51
N ILE A 3 -28.77 -1.80 -6.24
CA ILE A 3 -27.82 -0.93 -5.53
C ILE A 3 -26.71 -1.85 -5.04
N SER A 4 -25.80 -2.21 -5.95
CA SER A 4 -24.49 -2.71 -5.52
C SER A 4 -23.78 -1.57 -4.78
N PRO A 5 -23.27 -1.78 -3.56
CA PRO A 5 -22.57 -0.74 -2.81
C PRO A 5 -21.38 -0.16 -3.61
N ASP A 6 -21.15 1.15 -3.54
CA ASP A 6 -20.08 1.81 -4.32
C ASP A 6 -18.67 1.23 -4.05
N TRP A 7 -18.44 0.65 -2.89
CA TRP A 7 -17.20 -0.06 -2.57
C TRP A 7 -17.01 -1.33 -3.41
N MET A 8 -18.10 -2.00 -3.80
CA MET A 8 -18.03 -3.24 -4.58
C MET A 8 -17.65 -2.96 -6.04
N LYS A 9 -18.18 -1.87 -6.62
CA LYS A 9 -17.70 -1.34 -7.91
C LYS A 9 -16.23 -0.93 -7.83
N SER A 10 -15.83 -0.27 -6.75
CA SER A 10 -14.44 0.18 -6.56
C SER A 10 -13.42 -0.97 -6.47
N VAL A 11 -13.82 -2.09 -5.87
CA VAL A 11 -13.00 -3.31 -5.81
C VAL A 11 -12.94 -4.03 -7.16
N GLU A 12 -14.05 -4.11 -7.90
CA GLU A 12 -14.09 -4.72 -9.24
C GLU A 12 -13.29 -3.92 -10.30
N GLN A 13 -13.12 -2.62 -10.06
CA GLN A 13 -12.44 -1.71 -10.98
C GLN A 13 -10.97 -1.44 -10.61
N THR A 14 -10.42 -2.10 -9.58
CA THR A 14 -9.03 -1.89 -9.15
C THR A 14 -8.19 -3.17 -9.25
N TYR A 15 -7.11 -3.14 -10.02
CA TYR A 15 -6.24 -4.29 -10.25
C TYR A 15 -4.76 -3.91 -10.43
N ILE A 16 -3.87 -4.87 -10.16
CA ILE A 16 -2.42 -4.68 -10.19
C ILE A 16 -1.88 -5.15 -11.54
N ILE A 17 -1.22 -4.26 -12.27
CA ILE A 17 -0.55 -4.57 -13.55
C ILE A 17 0.86 -5.12 -13.31
N LYS A 18 1.55 -4.59 -12.30
CA LYS A 18 2.90 -5.01 -11.92
C LYS A 18 3.00 -5.13 -10.41
N PHE A 19 3.38 -6.31 -9.94
CA PHE A 19 3.81 -6.50 -8.56
C PHE A 19 5.30 -6.15 -8.42
N PRO A 20 5.73 -5.66 -7.25
CA PRO A 20 7.13 -5.66 -6.88
C PRO A 20 7.65 -7.10 -6.84
N THR A 21 8.81 -7.33 -7.44
CA THR A 21 9.44 -8.64 -7.64
C THR A 21 10.53 -8.91 -6.61
N GLN A 22 11.00 -7.87 -5.91
CA GLN A 22 12.00 -7.98 -4.85
C GLN A 22 11.35 -7.95 -3.45
N HIS A 23 11.88 -8.76 -2.54
CA HIS A 23 11.46 -8.78 -1.13
C HIS A 23 11.89 -7.50 -0.40
N LEU A 24 11.08 -7.06 0.57
CA LEU A 24 11.45 -5.98 1.47
C LEU A 24 12.68 -6.37 2.29
N ALA A 25 13.57 -5.41 2.53
CA ALA A 25 14.69 -5.60 3.42
C ALA A 25 14.18 -5.94 4.83
N THR A 26 14.67 -7.03 5.40
CA THR A 26 14.28 -7.48 6.75
C THR A 26 14.85 -6.62 7.86
N PHE A 27 15.97 -5.94 7.60
CA PHE A 27 16.71 -5.13 8.59
C PHE A 27 17.10 -3.74 8.06
N GLY A 28 16.54 -3.30 6.94
CA GLY A 28 16.89 -2.03 6.30
C GLY A 28 15.65 -1.27 5.84
N ILE A 29 15.88 -0.02 5.44
CA ILE A 29 14.83 0.82 4.84
C ILE A 29 14.55 0.28 3.43
N THR A 30 13.28 0.07 3.10
CA THR A 30 12.87 -0.26 1.74
C THR A 30 11.97 0.83 1.18
N SER A 31 12.31 1.37 0.02
CA SER A 31 11.46 2.30 -0.70
C SER A 31 10.81 1.55 -1.86
N VAL A 32 9.47 1.53 -1.89
CA VAL A 32 8.69 0.95 -2.98
C VAL A 32 8.02 2.08 -3.73
N GLU A 33 8.33 2.22 -5.01
CA GLU A 33 7.70 3.22 -5.87
C GLU A 33 6.31 2.71 -6.30
N TYR A 34 5.29 3.55 -6.18
CA TYR A 34 3.95 3.23 -6.66
C TYR A 34 3.53 4.18 -7.78
N PHE A 35 2.85 3.61 -8.75
CA PHE A 35 2.21 4.31 -9.86
C PHE A 35 0.76 3.87 -9.87
N VAL A 36 -0.14 4.83 -9.71
CA VAL A 36 -1.56 4.54 -9.78
C VAL A 36 -2.17 5.32 -10.92
N VAL A 37 -2.89 4.62 -11.77
CA VAL A 37 -3.45 5.15 -13.00
C VAL A 37 -4.97 5.09 -12.91
N THR A 38 -5.61 6.25 -13.03
CA THR A 38 -7.07 6.39 -12.90
C THR A 38 -7.66 7.15 -14.07
N GLU A 39 -8.97 7.00 -14.24
CA GLU A 39 -9.73 7.91 -15.11
C GLU A 39 -9.82 9.30 -14.45
N PRO A 40 -9.77 10.40 -15.23
CA PRO A 40 -9.99 11.74 -14.70
C PRO A 40 -11.43 11.95 -14.24
N ILE A 41 -11.64 12.67 -13.13
CA ILE A 41 -12.98 12.86 -12.52
C ILE A 41 -13.99 13.52 -13.48
N TYR A 42 -13.53 14.44 -14.35
CA TYR A 42 -14.40 15.12 -15.32
C TYR A 42 -14.95 14.21 -16.43
N THR A 43 -14.38 13.01 -16.62
CA THR A 43 -14.95 12.00 -17.55
C THR A 43 -16.33 11.51 -17.09
N ALA A 44 -16.66 11.66 -15.81
CA ALA A 44 -18.01 11.40 -15.30
C ALA A 44 -19.05 12.42 -15.80
N MET A 45 -18.60 13.61 -16.23
CA MET A 45 -19.44 14.68 -16.76
C MET A 45 -19.49 14.67 -18.29
N ASP A 46 -18.44 14.20 -18.95
CA ASP A 46 -18.33 14.11 -20.40
C ASP A 46 -17.70 12.77 -20.82
N ALA A 47 -18.57 11.79 -21.10
CA ALA A 47 -18.17 10.43 -21.46
C ALA A 47 -17.39 10.37 -22.80
N SER A 48 -17.47 11.41 -23.63
CA SER A 48 -16.73 11.45 -24.91
C SER A 48 -15.21 11.60 -24.72
N LYS A 49 -14.78 12.03 -23.52
CA LYS A 49 -13.36 12.21 -23.16
C LYS A 49 -12.76 11.04 -22.38
N LYS A 50 -13.57 10.03 -22.09
CA LYS A 50 -13.19 8.89 -21.23
C LYS A 50 -12.00 8.10 -21.77
N GLU A 51 -11.79 8.09 -23.08
CA GLU A 51 -10.71 7.33 -23.73
C GLU A 51 -9.49 8.17 -24.11
N LEU A 52 -9.47 9.45 -23.76
CA LEU A 52 -8.44 10.38 -24.21
C LEU A 52 -7.34 10.57 -23.18
N GLU A 53 -7.65 10.52 -21.90
CA GLU A 53 -6.76 10.96 -20.83
C GLU A 53 -6.84 10.06 -19.59
N SER A 54 -5.71 9.91 -18.90
CA SER A 54 -5.56 9.22 -17.64
C SER A 54 -4.81 10.09 -16.65
N VAL A 55 -5.11 9.96 -15.37
CA VAL A 55 -4.37 10.58 -14.27
C VAL A 55 -3.40 9.55 -13.72
N VAL A 56 -2.11 9.90 -13.67
CA VAL A 56 -1.06 9.09 -13.06
C VAL A 56 -0.62 9.78 -11.77
N ARG A 57 -0.84 9.10 -10.65
CA ARG A 57 -0.28 9.47 -9.34
C ARG A 57 0.97 8.65 -9.08
N LYS A 58 2.07 9.33 -8.79
CA LYS A 58 3.35 8.74 -8.45
C LYS A 58 3.72 9.09 -7.01
N GLY A 59 4.24 8.11 -6.29
CA GLY A 59 4.87 8.34 -5.00
C GLY A 59 5.69 7.15 -4.56
N LYS A 60 6.14 7.19 -3.31
CA LYS A 60 6.91 6.12 -2.69
C LYS A 60 6.31 5.77 -1.35
N VAL A 61 6.21 4.48 -1.07
CA VAL A 61 5.98 4.00 0.29
C VAL A 61 7.31 3.56 0.85
N ILE A 62 7.69 4.15 1.97
CA ILE A 62 8.92 3.78 2.67
C ILE A 62 8.55 2.90 3.84
N ALA A 63 9.08 1.68 3.82
CA ALA A 63 9.14 0.78 4.95
C ALA A 63 10.39 1.11 5.75
N ASP A 64 10.21 1.62 6.97
CA ASP A 64 11.32 1.92 7.86
C ASP A 64 11.93 0.65 8.45
N GLN A 65 13.14 0.80 9.00
CA GLN A 65 13.79 -0.28 9.72
C GLN A 65 12.87 -0.75 10.88
N PRO A 66 12.57 -2.06 10.97
CA PRO A 66 11.68 -2.56 12.01
C PRO A 66 12.27 -2.33 13.40
N SER A 67 11.42 -1.92 14.34
CA SER A 67 11.82 -1.62 15.73
C SER A 67 11.35 -2.72 16.69
N LEU A 68 12.19 -3.08 17.66
CA LEU A 68 11.81 -3.99 18.74
C LEU A 68 11.05 -3.21 19.81
N ILE A 69 9.81 -3.62 20.07
CA ILE A 69 8.90 -2.96 21.01
C ILE A 69 8.26 -3.98 21.96
N THR A 70 7.62 -3.48 23.01
CA THR A 70 6.74 -4.27 23.88
C THR A 70 5.28 -3.92 23.61
N PRO A 71 4.32 -4.85 23.85
CA PRO A 71 2.89 -4.54 23.77
C PRO A 71 2.49 -3.31 24.59
N THR A 72 3.03 -3.17 25.81
CA THR A 72 2.72 -2.02 26.67
C THR A 72 3.26 -0.71 26.11
N TYR A 73 4.43 -0.71 25.48
CA TYR A 73 4.92 0.48 24.76
C TYR A 73 4.00 0.81 23.57
N ALA A 74 3.61 -0.21 22.80
CA ALA A 74 2.77 -0.06 21.62
C ALA A 74 1.37 0.53 21.92
N LEU A 75 0.78 0.17 23.06
CA LEU A 75 -0.52 0.70 23.50
C LEU A 75 -0.51 2.22 23.75
N ASN A 76 0.67 2.82 23.96
CA ASN A 76 0.81 4.26 24.18
C ASN A 76 1.20 5.02 22.90
N LEU A 77 1.37 4.33 21.78
CA LEU A 77 1.66 4.95 20.49
C LEU A 77 0.37 5.31 19.78
N ASP A 78 0.35 6.45 19.09
CA ASP A 78 -0.76 6.87 18.23
C ASP A 78 -0.65 6.28 16.81
N GLY A 79 -1.76 6.31 16.07
CA GLY A 79 -1.80 5.96 14.63
C GLY A 79 -2.14 4.50 14.31
N PHE A 80 -2.57 3.72 15.31
CA PHE A 80 -3.09 2.37 15.10
C PHE A 80 -4.63 2.36 14.99
N SER A 81 -5.18 1.33 14.35
CA SER A 81 -6.64 1.08 14.38
C SER A 81 -7.08 0.54 15.73
N GLU A 82 -8.37 0.65 16.06
CA GLU A 82 -8.93 0.08 17.30
C GLU A 82 -8.64 -1.43 17.40
N SER A 83 -8.82 -2.16 16.31
CA SER A 83 -8.51 -3.60 16.23
C SER A 83 -7.02 -3.91 16.49
N ALA A 84 -6.12 -3.02 16.13
CA ALA A 84 -4.70 -3.18 16.43
C ALA A 84 -4.43 -2.96 17.93
N TYR A 85 -5.09 -1.98 18.57
CA TYR A 85 -5.01 -1.80 20.03
C TYR A 85 -5.59 -3.00 20.78
N GLU A 86 -6.70 -3.57 20.32
CA GLU A 86 -7.26 -4.82 20.86
C GLU A 86 -6.26 -5.98 20.77
N TYR A 87 -5.60 -6.15 19.62
CA TYR A 87 -4.56 -7.15 19.46
C TYR A 87 -3.36 -6.91 20.40
N MET A 88 -2.92 -5.66 20.56
CA MET A 88 -1.86 -5.32 21.52
C MET A 88 -2.25 -5.63 22.97
N ARG A 89 -3.50 -5.35 23.37
CA ARG A 89 -4.05 -5.73 24.69
C ARG A 89 -4.03 -7.24 24.88
N PHE A 90 -4.51 -7.99 23.87
CA PHE A 90 -4.47 -9.44 23.87
C PHE A 90 -3.05 -9.99 23.98
N ALA A 91 -2.10 -9.42 23.24
CA ALA A 91 -0.70 -9.83 23.27
C ALA A 91 -0.04 -9.57 24.63
N ALA A 92 -0.33 -8.43 25.27
CA ALA A 92 0.15 -8.10 26.61
C ALA A 92 -0.37 -9.10 27.66
N GLN A 93 -1.64 -9.51 27.55
CA GLN A 93 -2.26 -10.48 28.45
C GLN A 93 -1.77 -11.91 28.22
N SER A 94 -1.62 -12.30 26.95
CA SER A 94 -1.33 -13.69 26.57
C SER A 94 0.15 -14.04 26.60
N TYR A 95 1.02 -13.08 26.24
CA TYR A 95 2.46 -13.30 26.11
C TYR A 95 3.28 -12.53 27.15
N GLY A 96 2.64 -11.64 27.90
CA GLY A 96 3.26 -10.77 28.91
C GLY A 96 3.49 -9.35 28.39
N ALA A 97 3.31 -8.37 29.28
CA ALA A 97 3.42 -6.94 29.01
C ALA A 97 4.75 -6.52 28.36
N ASN A 98 5.85 -7.19 28.75
CA ASN A 98 7.20 -6.93 28.26
C ASN A 98 7.68 -7.94 27.21
N SER A 99 6.77 -8.72 26.63
CA SER A 99 7.15 -9.64 25.56
C SER A 99 7.68 -8.87 24.34
N PRO A 100 8.75 -9.33 23.69
CA PRO A 100 9.30 -8.64 22.54
C PRO A 100 8.41 -8.85 21.30
N GLY A 101 8.11 -7.77 20.60
CA GLY A 101 7.43 -7.73 19.31
C GLY A 101 8.12 -6.81 18.31
N ILE A 102 7.80 -6.99 17.03
CA ILE A 102 8.39 -6.19 15.94
C ILE A 102 7.37 -5.18 15.45
N LEU A 103 7.74 -3.90 15.44
CA LEU A 103 6.99 -2.82 14.85
C LEU A 103 7.51 -2.51 13.45
N TYR A 104 6.65 -2.66 12.44
CA TYR A 104 6.84 -2.12 11.11
C TYR A 104 6.16 -0.77 10.99
N GLN A 105 6.91 0.23 10.51
CA GLN A 105 6.39 1.57 10.23
C GLN A 105 6.48 1.83 8.74
N TYR A 106 5.39 2.38 8.22
CA TYR A 106 5.29 2.75 6.81
C TYR A 106 4.91 4.22 6.71
N ARG A 107 5.59 4.95 5.82
CA ARG A 107 5.26 6.34 5.50
C ARG A 107 5.05 6.50 4.01
N ASN A 108 4.12 7.39 3.65
CA ASN A 108 3.88 7.78 2.27
C ASN A 108 4.66 9.04 1.93
N GLU A 109 5.33 9.03 0.79
CA GLU A 109 5.94 10.20 0.18
C GLU A 109 5.32 10.36 -1.22
N GLY A 110 4.24 11.15 -1.30
CA GLY A 110 3.64 11.53 -2.57
C GLY A 110 4.59 12.43 -3.37
N GLU A 111 4.76 12.13 -4.65
CA GLU A 111 5.75 12.82 -5.48
C GLU A 111 5.09 13.73 -6.53
N ASN A 112 4.29 13.16 -7.43
CA ASN A 112 3.73 13.91 -8.55
C ASN A 112 2.37 13.38 -9.01
N LEU A 113 1.59 14.27 -9.63
CA LEU A 113 0.36 13.94 -10.35
C LEU A 113 0.48 14.46 -11.77
N GLU A 114 0.31 13.59 -12.75
CA GLU A 114 0.40 13.93 -14.17
C GLU A 114 -0.85 13.48 -14.91
N ILE A 115 -1.32 14.29 -15.85
CA ILE A 115 -2.38 13.91 -16.80
C ILE A 115 -1.69 13.53 -18.11
N VAL A 116 -1.96 12.31 -18.57
CA VAL A 116 -1.33 11.74 -19.75
C VAL A 116 -2.38 11.22 -20.72
N GLY A 117 -2.06 11.28 -22.01
CA GLY A 117 -2.95 10.78 -23.06
C GLY A 117 -3.03 9.26 -23.10
N GLY A 118 -4.23 8.74 -23.28
CA GLY A 118 -4.57 7.32 -23.43
C GLY A 118 -5.41 6.76 -22.29
N ILE A 119 -5.92 5.54 -22.47
CA ILE A 119 -6.72 4.84 -21.46
C ILE A 119 -5.86 4.31 -20.31
N PRO A 120 -6.40 4.19 -19.08
CA PRO A 120 -5.61 3.84 -17.89
C PRO A 120 -4.83 2.53 -18.04
N THR A 121 -5.45 1.53 -18.66
CA THR A 121 -4.83 0.21 -18.89
C THR A 121 -3.62 0.29 -19.81
N GLU A 122 -3.68 1.09 -20.88
CA GLU A 122 -2.55 1.25 -21.81
C GLU A 122 -1.41 2.04 -21.18
N VAL A 123 -1.75 3.12 -20.48
CA VAL A 123 -0.79 3.94 -19.73
C VAL A 123 -0.09 3.08 -18.68
N ALA A 124 -0.83 2.31 -17.89
CA ALA A 124 -0.26 1.43 -16.87
C ALA A 124 0.62 0.32 -17.47
N ASN A 125 0.24 -0.27 -18.60
CA ASN A 125 1.09 -1.24 -19.30
C ASN A 125 2.38 -0.61 -19.82
N ARG A 126 2.33 0.62 -20.32
CA ARG A 126 3.51 1.38 -20.76
C ARG A 126 4.46 1.65 -19.59
N ILE A 127 3.92 2.12 -18.46
CA ILE A 127 4.69 2.33 -17.23
C ILE A 127 5.30 1.02 -16.73
N SER A 128 4.52 -0.06 -16.68
CA SER A 128 4.99 -1.39 -16.27
C SER A 128 6.15 -1.89 -17.14
N LYS A 129 6.06 -1.69 -18.46
CA LYS A 129 7.14 -2.04 -19.40
C LYS A 129 8.40 -1.21 -19.16
N ASP A 130 8.26 0.11 -19.06
CA ASP A 130 9.39 1.01 -18.77
C ASP A 130 10.09 0.65 -17.45
N LEU A 131 9.34 0.34 -16.39
CA LEU A 131 9.90 -0.09 -15.10
C LEU A 131 10.64 -1.43 -15.20
N LYS A 132 10.14 -2.37 -16.01
CA LYS A 132 10.83 -3.64 -16.28
C LYS A 132 12.13 -3.41 -17.04
N ASP A 133 12.11 -2.55 -18.07
CA ASP A 133 13.28 -2.22 -18.87
C ASP A 133 14.37 -1.53 -18.02
N LYS A 134 13.95 -0.70 -17.06
CA LYS A 134 14.82 -0.05 -16.07
C LYS A 134 15.25 -0.97 -14.92
N LYS A 135 14.79 -2.23 -14.86
CA LYS A 135 15.01 -3.17 -13.76
C LYS A 135 14.60 -2.62 -12.39
N ASN A 136 13.50 -1.88 -12.33
CA ASN A 136 12.94 -1.39 -11.09
C ASN A 136 12.04 -2.45 -10.45
N ASP A 137 12.67 -3.35 -9.69
CA ASP A 137 12.02 -4.51 -9.06
C ASP A 137 11.20 -4.14 -7.81
N LEU A 138 11.46 -2.98 -7.19
CA LEU A 138 10.72 -2.43 -6.05
C LEU A 138 9.72 -1.35 -6.50
N SER A 139 8.90 -1.71 -7.49
CA SER A 139 7.83 -0.84 -7.97
C SER A 139 6.51 -1.59 -8.19
N VAL A 140 5.41 -0.91 -7.92
CA VAL A 140 4.04 -1.40 -8.12
C VAL A 140 3.28 -0.50 -9.08
N VAL A 141 2.51 -1.10 -9.99
CA VAL A 141 1.64 -0.37 -10.93
C VAL A 141 0.21 -0.85 -10.75
N ILE A 142 -0.70 0.09 -10.46
CA ILE A 142 -2.10 -0.15 -10.12
C ILE A 142 -2.98 0.65 -11.07
N VAL A 143 -4.09 0.06 -11.48
CA VAL A 143 -5.18 0.74 -12.20
C VAL A 143 -6.42 0.67 -11.32
N GLY A 144 -7.10 1.80 -11.07
CA GLY A 144 -8.41 1.79 -10.39
C GLY A 144 -8.73 3.01 -9.54
N ILE A 145 -9.74 2.89 -8.68
CA ILE A 145 -10.38 4.04 -7.99
C ILE A 145 -9.99 4.16 -6.52
N ASP A 146 -9.58 3.06 -5.87
CA ASP A 146 -9.08 3.05 -4.49
C ASP A 146 -7.63 2.58 -4.45
N GLU A 147 -6.75 3.56 -4.56
CA GLU A 147 -5.33 3.36 -4.78
C GLU A 147 -4.59 2.88 -3.53
N PHE A 148 -5.04 3.34 -2.36
CA PHE A 148 -4.27 3.23 -1.12
C PHE A 148 -4.34 1.82 -0.51
N SER A 149 -5.54 1.25 -0.48
CA SER A 149 -5.79 -0.10 0.05
C SER A 149 -4.98 -1.16 -0.70
N LEU A 150 -4.79 -1.02 -2.01
CA LEU A 150 -4.05 -1.99 -2.82
C LEU A 150 -2.53 -1.87 -2.69
N VAL A 151 -1.97 -0.65 -2.66
CA VAL A 151 -0.53 -0.46 -2.38
C VAL A 151 -0.19 -1.11 -1.04
N PHE A 152 -1.01 -0.84 -0.01
CA PHE A 152 -0.83 -1.45 1.30
C PHE A 152 -0.91 -2.98 1.26
N LYS A 153 -1.94 -3.55 0.64
CA LYS A 153 -2.09 -5.02 0.52
C LYS A 153 -0.90 -5.65 -0.19
N SER A 154 -0.38 -5.01 -1.23
CA SER A 154 0.82 -5.49 -1.95
C SER A 154 2.07 -5.46 -1.06
N LEU A 155 2.22 -4.40 -0.26
CA LEU A 155 3.35 -4.25 0.65
C LEU A 155 3.28 -5.25 1.80
N HIS A 156 2.10 -5.41 2.41
CA HIS A 156 1.83 -6.42 3.45
C HIS A 156 2.07 -7.84 2.92
N PHE A 157 1.63 -8.13 1.69
CA PHE A 157 1.91 -9.39 1.02
C PHE A 157 3.41 -9.65 0.90
N LEU A 158 4.20 -8.65 0.47
CA LEU A 158 5.67 -8.77 0.43
C LEU A 158 6.30 -9.00 1.79
N THR A 159 5.86 -8.30 2.84
CA THR A 159 6.37 -8.51 4.21
C THR A 159 6.06 -9.93 4.69
N SER A 160 4.84 -10.42 4.41
CA SER A 160 4.41 -11.77 4.82
C SER A 160 5.22 -12.90 4.16
N LEU A 161 5.68 -12.68 2.92
CA LEU A 161 6.51 -13.64 2.18
C LEU A 161 7.97 -13.64 2.63
N GLY A 162 8.50 -12.50 3.10
CA GLY A 162 9.88 -12.38 3.60
C GLY A 162 10.13 -13.10 4.93
N THR A 163 9.08 -13.33 5.72
CA THR A 163 9.17 -13.99 7.03
C THR A 163 9.13 -15.52 6.93
N LYS A 164 10.23 -16.13 6.48
CA LYS A 164 10.39 -17.60 6.46
C LYS A 164 10.51 -18.24 7.85
N SER A 165 10.70 -17.46 8.93
CA SER A 165 10.91 -17.99 10.28
C SER A 165 9.59 -18.19 11.04
N ARG A 166 9.35 -19.43 11.48
CA ARG A 166 8.22 -19.85 12.32
C ARG A 166 8.16 -19.13 13.68
N PHE A 167 9.29 -18.55 14.11
CA PHE A 167 9.42 -17.86 15.40
C PHE A 167 8.71 -16.48 15.44
N TRP A 168 8.62 -15.80 14.29
CA TRP A 168 8.15 -14.41 14.23
C TRP A 168 6.70 -14.25 13.77
N LYS A 169 6.10 -15.29 13.19
CA LYS A 169 4.77 -15.26 12.54
C LYS A 169 3.63 -14.64 13.35
N ASN A 170 3.72 -14.65 14.69
CA ASN A 170 2.65 -14.21 15.58
C ASN A 170 2.99 -12.97 16.44
N ARG A 171 4.03 -12.18 16.09
CA ARG A 171 4.48 -11.04 16.93
C ARG A 171 4.69 -9.72 16.17
N PHE A 172 3.88 -9.49 15.15
CA PHE A 172 4.00 -8.31 14.30
C PHE A 172 2.99 -7.23 14.68
N PHE A 173 3.49 -6.01 14.81
CA PHE A 173 2.72 -4.79 14.96
C PHE A 173 3.00 -3.92 13.74
N THR A 174 1.96 -3.32 13.14
CA THR A 174 2.13 -2.44 11.98
C THR A 174 1.44 -1.10 12.22
N ASN A 175 2.21 0.00 12.13
CA ASN A 175 1.70 1.37 12.30
C ASN A 175 1.72 2.12 10.96
N PHE A 176 0.65 2.89 10.71
CA PHE A 176 0.41 3.65 9.48
C PHE A 176 0.24 5.13 9.82
N HIS A 177 1.31 5.77 10.31
CA HIS A 177 1.19 7.05 11.00
C HIS A 177 0.88 8.25 10.07
N ASN A 178 1.10 8.18 8.75
CA ASN A 178 0.84 9.28 7.81
C ASN A 178 0.69 8.80 6.36
N LEU A 179 -0.42 8.13 6.06
CA LEU A 179 -0.66 7.55 4.73
C LEU A 179 -1.82 8.21 3.97
N LYS A 180 -2.37 9.31 4.48
CA LYS A 180 -3.31 10.15 3.72
C LYS A 180 -2.57 10.87 2.60
N LEU A 181 -3.03 10.72 1.35
CA LEU A 181 -2.55 11.55 0.24
C LEU A 181 -2.92 13.02 0.48
N PRO A 182 -2.12 13.99 0.01
CA PRO A 182 -2.61 15.34 -0.20
C PRO A 182 -3.78 15.27 -1.19
N ALA A 183 -4.85 16.01 -0.89
CA ALA A 183 -6.07 16.09 -1.70
C ALA A 183 -5.79 16.58 -3.13
#